data_AF-A0A9E0IRC9-F1
#
_entry.id   AF-A0A9E0IRC9-F1
#
_cell.length_a   1.000
_cell.length_b   1.000
_cell.length_c   1.000
_cell.angle_alpha   90.00
_cell.angle_beta   90.00
_cell.angle_gamma   90.00
#
_symmetry.space_group_name_H-M   'P 1'
#
loop_
_entity.id
_entity.type
_entity.pdbx_description
1 polymer ?
#
loop_
_entity_poly.entity_id
_entity_poly.type
_entity_poly.pdbx_seq_one_letter_code
_entity_poly.pdbx_strand_id
1 'polypeptide(L)'
;MGSRRACLPLSLLLCGWSMLGCEGPSKGGSAADAAVNAPTPDAPADAAPPDAALPPVLSTSVLDCGVAGTIGGLGDAISAQPLIRHDLDLSVFPEALCNDGTGAILYVRRAATVAAENDWVIQLQGGGLCGTAQECANRWCMVDTLFSMSGMSATPAPALGIDGRGITSRLGGNPLGDANQVLVKYCSSDLWVGTQRDVPIAALHPVSGDPVAFRMHFLGARILDAAIATLRQDGVAAIDYQGTPMPDLDQATYVLVAGGSAGGAGVAHHVDALTTTLRATNAEVTVNGLADSILAPSLDLVDPSSSTLCATQPTACTADGLRQLQHEATNALWASQLESSCVAMHPTEPWRCFEVNHLLHHHVTSPLFVRMGLTDSLISDPFVTGGYQTLGGDPFNILRFAVALSADLGEFANLMANSEEGLATLTAPGVYGPTCSKHETLGANDAIYSTFIDDGGTPTDMFTVFENWRAMTGTTQLVSAAGASTCP
;
A
#
# COMPACT_ATOMS: atom_id res chain seq x y z
N MET A 1 -29.94 17.54 -24.14
CA MET A 1 -28.56 18.00 -23.89
C MET A 1 -28.48 18.39 -22.43
N GLY A 2 -28.00 17.49 -21.57
CA GLY A 2 -27.73 17.76 -20.15
C GLY A 2 -26.35 17.21 -19.85
N SER A 3 -25.37 18.07 -19.62
CA SER A 3 -24.03 17.67 -19.25
C SER A 3 -24.04 17.29 -17.77
N ARG A 4 -23.72 16.03 -17.47
CA ARG A 4 -23.38 15.60 -16.11
C ARG A 4 -21.92 15.99 -15.91
N ARG A 5 -21.65 16.84 -14.91
CA ARG A 5 -20.28 17.12 -14.46
C ARG A 5 -19.80 15.92 -13.65
N ALA A 6 -18.77 15.24 -14.13
CA ALA A 6 -18.06 14.21 -13.39
C ALA A 6 -17.09 14.89 -12.42
N CYS A 7 -17.20 14.59 -11.12
CA CYS A 7 -16.09 14.78 -10.18
C CYS A 7 -15.16 13.58 -10.37
N LEU A 8 -14.04 13.76 -11.06
CA LEU A 8 -12.97 12.76 -11.11
C LEU A 8 -12.11 12.88 -9.83
N PRO A 9 -11.82 11.78 -9.13
CA PRO A 9 -10.96 11.80 -7.95
C PRO A 9 -9.47 11.89 -8.31
N LEU A 10 -8.69 12.53 -7.46
CA LEU A 10 -7.27 12.86 -7.68
C LEU A 10 -6.32 11.69 -7.33
N SER A 11 -6.82 10.65 -6.66
CA SER A 11 -6.06 9.46 -6.22
C SER A 11 -5.79 8.40 -7.29
N LEU A 12 -6.03 8.76 -8.56
CA LEU A 12 -6.13 7.85 -9.71
C LEU A 12 -4.83 7.13 -10.12
N LEU A 13 -3.72 7.26 -9.40
CA LEU A 13 -2.42 6.70 -9.82
C LEU A 13 -1.79 5.71 -8.86
N LEU A 14 -2.36 5.52 -7.66
CA LEU A 14 -1.81 4.59 -6.69
C LEU A 14 -2.62 3.29 -6.53
N CYS A 15 -3.89 3.26 -6.94
CA CYS A 15 -4.72 2.06 -6.97
C CYS A 15 -5.92 2.28 -7.90
N GLY A 16 -6.03 1.44 -8.94
CA GLY A 16 -7.05 1.48 -9.99
C GLY A 16 -8.50 1.68 -9.56
N TRP A 17 -9.24 2.35 -10.44
CA TRP A 17 -10.70 2.45 -10.35
C TRP A 17 -11.39 1.24 -10.96
N SER A 18 -12.55 0.92 -10.41
CA SER A 18 -13.46 -0.11 -10.91
C SER A 18 -14.37 0.43 -12.01
N MET A 19 -14.60 -0.41 -13.02
CA MET A 19 -15.44 -0.21 -14.20
C MET A 19 -16.89 0.21 -13.89
N LEU A 20 -17.45 1.13 -14.70
CA LEU A 20 -18.87 1.12 -15.05
C LEU A 20 -19.05 1.13 -16.57
N GLY A 21 -19.61 0.04 -17.09
CA GLY A 21 -20.34 0.02 -18.37
C GLY A 21 -21.81 0.34 -18.11
N CYS A 22 -22.36 1.31 -18.84
CA CYS A 22 -23.78 1.63 -18.86
C CYS A 22 -24.55 0.75 -19.88
N GLU A 23 -25.77 0.31 -19.52
CA GLU A 23 -27.04 0.39 -20.30
C GLU A 23 -28.20 -0.29 -19.52
N GLY A 24 -29.21 0.45 -19.02
CA GLY A 24 -30.55 0.58 -19.64
C GLY A 24 -31.69 0.71 -18.58
N PRO A 25 -32.95 1.08 -18.95
CA PRO A 25 -33.59 2.32 -18.50
C PRO A 25 -34.78 2.19 -17.52
N SER A 26 -35.09 3.25 -16.75
CA SER A 26 -36.48 3.72 -16.59
C SER A 26 -36.65 5.09 -15.87
N LYS A 27 -37.29 6.01 -16.61
CA LYS A 27 -38.36 6.97 -16.29
C LYS A 27 -38.37 7.77 -14.95
N GLY A 28 -38.12 9.07 -15.10
CA GLY A 28 -39.17 10.11 -15.01
C GLY A 28 -39.43 10.76 -13.65
N GLY A 29 -39.09 12.06 -13.52
CA GLY A 29 -39.57 12.89 -12.42
C GLY A 29 -39.00 14.31 -12.38
N SER A 30 -39.71 15.25 -13.01
CA SER A 30 -39.82 16.69 -12.76
C SER A 30 -38.59 17.55 -12.39
N ALA A 31 -38.38 18.57 -13.23
CA ALA A 31 -37.49 19.70 -13.01
C ALA A 31 -37.91 20.60 -11.83
N ALA A 32 -36.90 21.09 -11.10
CA ALA A 32 -36.91 22.37 -10.39
C ALA A 32 -35.48 22.93 -10.43
N ASP A 33 -35.38 24.24 -10.61
CA ASP A 33 -34.23 24.98 -11.13
C ASP A 33 -32.91 24.82 -10.33
N ALA A 34 -31.83 24.47 -11.04
CA ALA A 34 -30.46 24.54 -10.53
C ALA A 34 -29.79 25.83 -11.00
N ALA A 35 -29.68 26.81 -10.09
CA ALA A 35 -28.78 27.94 -10.27
C ALA A 35 -27.32 27.45 -10.21
N VAL A 36 -26.58 27.79 -11.26
CA VAL A 36 -25.16 27.51 -11.45
C VAL A 36 -24.34 28.39 -10.52
N ASN A 37 -23.53 27.82 -9.62
CA ASN A 37 -22.42 28.56 -9.00
C ASN A 37 -21.09 28.11 -9.60
N ALA A 38 -20.50 29.03 -10.36
CA ALA A 38 -19.08 29.13 -10.65
C ALA A 38 -18.32 29.52 -9.35
N PRO A 39 -16.98 29.35 -9.28
CA PRO A 39 -16.24 29.55 -8.04
C PRO A 39 -16.24 31.04 -7.68
N THR A 40 -16.72 31.36 -6.47
CA THR A 40 -16.54 32.68 -5.88
C THR A 40 -15.08 32.84 -5.43
N PRO A 41 -14.46 34.02 -5.67
CA PRO A 41 -13.14 34.32 -5.14
C PRO A 41 -13.21 34.52 -3.61
N ASP A 42 -12.21 33.98 -2.91
CA ASP A 42 -11.86 34.20 -1.50
C ASP A 42 -13.00 34.72 -0.60
N ALA A 43 -13.76 33.80 0.00
CA ALA A 43 -14.38 34.09 1.28
C ALA A 43 -13.24 34.22 2.32
N PRO A 44 -13.23 35.27 3.16
CA PRO A 44 -12.28 35.33 4.26
C PRO A 44 -12.47 34.07 5.12
N ALA A 45 -11.38 33.54 5.66
CA ALA A 45 -11.43 32.49 6.65
C ALA A 45 -12.25 32.99 7.86
N ASP A 46 -13.56 32.76 7.83
CA ASP A 46 -14.39 32.89 9.02
C ASP A 46 -13.85 31.86 10.00
N ALA A 47 -13.17 32.37 11.03
CA ALA A 47 -12.75 31.58 12.16
C ALA A 47 -13.98 30.78 12.64
N ALA A 48 -13.87 29.45 12.60
CA ALA A 48 -14.88 28.57 13.13
C ALA A 48 -15.26 29.05 14.54
N PRO A 49 -16.55 29.09 14.91
CA PRO A 49 -16.95 29.48 16.23
C PRO A 49 -16.19 28.62 17.25
N PRO A 50 -15.63 29.19 18.32
CA PRO A 50 -14.72 28.50 19.24
C PRO A 50 -15.35 27.35 20.03
N ASP A 51 -16.63 27.01 19.76
CA ASP A 51 -17.44 25.99 20.44
C ASP A 51 -18.12 24.99 19.47
N ALA A 52 -17.76 24.94 18.19
CA ALA A 52 -18.27 23.88 17.31
C ALA A 52 -17.66 22.54 17.74
N ALA A 53 -18.45 21.70 18.41
CA ALA A 53 -18.05 20.35 18.79
C ALA A 53 -17.51 19.61 17.55
N LEU A 54 -16.34 18.97 17.69
CA LEU A 54 -15.75 18.18 16.62
C LEU A 54 -16.77 17.14 16.11
N PRO A 55 -16.84 16.88 14.79
CA PRO A 55 -17.64 15.80 14.26
C PRO A 55 -17.34 14.48 15.00
N PRO A 56 -18.34 13.57 15.10
CA PRO A 56 -18.10 12.24 15.67
C PRO A 56 -17.06 11.47 14.84
N VAL A 57 -16.33 10.56 15.48
CA VAL A 57 -15.41 9.67 14.75
C VAL A 57 -16.22 8.81 13.78
N LEU A 58 -15.64 8.51 12.62
CA LEU A 58 -16.17 7.56 11.66
C LEU A 58 -16.62 6.29 12.39
N SER A 59 -17.86 5.89 12.15
CA SER A 59 -18.45 4.66 12.66
C SER A 59 -19.69 4.33 11.84
N THR A 60 -20.22 3.12 12.02
CA THR A 60 -21.50 2.73 11.40
C THR A 60 -22.71 3.47 11.96
N SER A 61 -22.57 4.25 13.04
CA SER A 61 -23.65 5.12 13.52
C SER A 61 -23.64 6.52 12.89
N VAL A 62 -22.51 6.91 12.27
CA VAL A 62 -22.37 8.21 11.59
C VAL A 62 -22.48 8.05 10.08
N LEU A 63 -21.86 7.00 9.55
CA LEU A 63 -21.93 6.61 8.14
C LEU A 63 -22.39 5.15 8.08
N ASP A 64 -23.70 4.97 7.95
CA ASP A 64 -24.39 3.68 8.19
C ASP A 64 -24.23 2.65 7.06
N CYS A 65 -23.73 3.08 5.90
CA CYS A 65 -23.43 2.20 4.78
C CYS A 65 -22.12 1.41 4.91
N GLY A 66 -21.41 1.51 6.04
CA GLY A 66 -20.19 0.75 6.30
C GLY A 66 -20.38 -0.76 6.18
N VAL A 67 -19.64 -1.39 5.26
CA VAL A 67 -19.71 -2.84 5.01
C VAL A 67 -18.33 -3.46 4.98
N ALA A 68 -18.19 -4.64 5.57
CA ALA A 68 -16.97 -5.44 5.49
C ALA A 68 -16.94 -6.20 4.15
N GLY A 69 -16.00 -5.83 3.28
CA GLY A 69 -15.75 -6.50 2.01
C GLY A 69 -14.72 -7.64 2.14
N THR A 70 -14.56 -8.41 1.06
CA THR A 70 -13.63 -9.55 0.99
C THR A 70 -12.19 -9.13 0.68
N ILE A 71 -11.99 -8.02 -0.03
CA ILE A 71 -10.65 -7.49 -0.34
C ILE A 71 -10.02 -6.93 0.94
N GLY A 72 -8.81 -7.39 1.25
CA GLY A 72 -8.13 -7.09 2.54
C GLY A 72 -8.77 -7.80 3.75
N GLY A 73 -9.78 -8.64 3.52
CA GLY A 73 -10.37 -9.48 4.56
C GLY A 73 -9.43 -10.61 4.97
N LEU A 74 -9.36 -10.88 6.27
CA LEU A 74 -8.59 -11.99 6.82
C LEU A 74 -9.54 -13.12 7.21
N GLY A 75 -9.22 -14.35 6.83
CA GLY A 75 -10.00 -15.52 7.23
C GLY A 75 -9.69 -15.94 8.66
N ASP A 76 -10.68 -16.46 9.37
CA ASP A 76 -10.49 -17.01 10.71
C ASP A 76 -9.47 -18.17 10.72
N ALA A 77 -8.72 -18.27 11.81
CA ALA A 77 -7.86 -19.41 12.09
C ALA A 77 -8.65 -20.71 12.21
N ILE A 78 -8.22 -21.72 11.45
CA ILE A 78 -8.71 -23.10 11.59
C ILE A 78 -7.56 -24.09 11.84
N SER A 79 -6.30 -23.67 11.68
CA SER A 79 -5.12 -24.49 11.92
C SER A 79 -4.72 -24.55 13.40
N ALA A 80 -3.90 -25.55 13.76
CA ALA A 80 -3.40 -25.73 15.13
C ALA A 80 -2.25 -24.77 15.51
N GLN A 81 -1.68 -24.05 14.54
CA GLN A 81 -0.60 -23.08 14.72
C GLN A 81 -0.91 -21.81 13.93
N PRO A 82 -1.98 -21.08 14.28
CA PRO A 82 -2.35 -19.85 13.59
C PRO A 82 -1.44 -18.69 14.00
N LEU A 83 -1.53 -17.58 13.27
CA LEU A 83 -1.08 -16.30 13.82
C LEU A 83 -2.20 -15.79 14.75
N ILE A 84 -1.87 -15.50 16.01
CA ILE A 84 -2.84 -15.05 17.01
C ILE A 84 -2.94 -13.52 16.99
N ARG A 85 -4.13 -12.99 17.26
CA ARG A 85 -4.36 -11.55 17.36
C ARG A 85 -3.64 -10.97 18.59
N HIS A 86 -3.02 -9.83 18.41
CA HIS A 86 -2.56 -8.96 19.49
C HIS A 86 -3.02 -7.52 19.20
N ASP A 87 -3.76 -6.95 20.14
CA ASP A 87 -4.17 -5.55 20.12
C ASP A 87 -3.05 -4.67 20.69
N LEU A 88 -2.68 -3.61 19.98
CA LEU A 88 -1.62 -2.70 20.43
C LEU A 88 -2.07 -1.95 21.70
N ASP A 89 -1.15 -1.80 22.66
CA ASP A 89 -1.44 -1.15 23.94
C ASP A 89 -1.58 0.37 23.76
N LEU A 90 -2.82 0.86 23.67
CA LEU A 90 -3.13 2.28 23.50
C LEU A 90 -2.77 3.14 24.72
N SER A 91 -2.48 2.54 25.88
CA SER A 91 -1.97 3.31 27.02
C SER A 91 -0.50 3.69 26.86
N VAL A 92 0.25 2.92 26.08
CA VAL A 92 1.65 3.19 25.71
C VAL A 92 1.72 3.87 24.35
N PHE A 93 0.92 3.42 23.39
CA PHE A 93 0.88 3.90 22.00
C PHE A 93 -0.49 4.54 21.65
N PRO A 94 -0.81 5.73 22.17
CA PRO A 94 -2.12 6.36 22.00
C PRO A 94 -2.46 6.79 20.57
N GLU A 95 -1.50 6.69 19.65
CA GLU A 95 -1.64 6.98 18.21
C GLU A 95 -1.72 5.71 17.35
N ALA A 96 -1.72 4.51 17.95
CA ALA A 96 -1.95 3.26 17.22
C ALA A 96 -3.44 3.04 16.92
N LEU A 97 -4.07 3.99 16.21
CA LEU A 97 -5.51 3.99 15.92
C LEU A 97 -5.78 3.84 14.42
N CYS A 98 -6.76 3.00 14.09
CA CYS A 98 -7.34 2.88 12.76
C CYS A 98 -8.14 4.13 12.38
N ASN A 99 -8.58 4.22 11.11
CA ASN A 99 -9.34 5.37 10.61
C ASN A 99 -10.60 5.68 11.45
N ASP A 100 -11.29 4.65 11.94
CA ASP A 100 -12.50 4.75 12.77
C ASP A 100 -12.23 4.88 14.28
N GLY A 101 -10.96 5.02 14.68
CA GLY A 101 -10.56 5.17 16.08
C GLY A 101 -10.49 3.87 16.87
N THR A 102 -10.73 2.71 16.23
CA THR A 102 -10.41 1.42 16.86
C THR A 102 -8.90 1.25 17.03
N GLY A 103 -8.48 0.53 18.08
CA GLY A 103 -7.07 0.22 18.27
C GLY A 103 -6.54 -0.66 17.15
N ALA A 104 -5.38 -0.31 16.60
CA ALA A 104 -4.71 -1.10 15.59
C ALA A 104 -4.18 -2.42 16.17
N ILE A 105 -4.01 -3.41 15.30
CA ILE A 105 -3.69 -4.78 15.70
C ILE A 105 -2.61 -5.38 14.81
N LEU A 106 -1.98 -6.42 15.32
CA LEU A 106 -1.10 -7.30 14.57
C LEU A 106 -1.46 -8.76 14.86
N TYR A 107 -1.08 -9.65 13.94
CA TYR A 107 -1.17 -11.10 14.13
C TYR A 107 0.23 -11.68 14.22
N VAL A 108 0.51 -12.51 15.23
CA VAL A 108 1.85 -13.08 15.46
C VAL A 108 1.85 -14.59 15.53
N ARG A 109 2.93 -15.19 15.05
CA ARG A 109 3.23 -16.61 15.23
C ARG A 109 4.70 -16.79 15.54
N ARG A 110 5.00 -17.51 16.62
CA ARG A 110 6.37 -17.86 16.99
C ARG A 110 7.01 -18.79 15.96
N ALA A 111 8.33 -18.71 15.80
CA ALA A 111 9.11 -19.60 14.96
C ALA A 111 8.79 -21.09 15.20
N ALA A 112 8.83 -21.89 14.12
CA ALA A 112 8.54 -23.32 14.17
C ALA A 112 9.70 -24.14 14.74
N THR A 113 10.92 -23.62 14.61
CA THR A 113 12.15 -24.31 14.99
C THR A 113 13.07 -23.39 15.78
N VAL A 114 13.96 -23.97 16.58
CA VAL A 114 14.99 -23.22 17.31
C VAL A 114 15.97 -22.54 16.35
N ALA A 115 16.26 -23.16 15.20
CA ALA A 115 17.18 -22.57 14.22
C ALA A 115 16.66 -21.27 13.61
N ALA A 116 15.34 -21.10 13.51
CA ALA A 116 14.68 -19.92 12.96
C ALA A 116 14.18 -18.94 14.05
N GLU A 117 14.58 -19.13 15.32
CA GLU A 117 14.02 -18.35 16.44
C GLU A 117 14.40 -16.86 16.41
N ASN A 118 15.47 -16.52 15.69
CA ASN A 118 15.94 -15.14 15.47
C ASN A 118 15.68 -14.65 14.05
N ASP A 119 14.95 -15.42 13.24
CA ASP A 119 14.51 -15.01 11.92
C ASP A 119 13.09 -14.46 12.02
N TRP A 120 12.82 -13.37 11.30
CA TRP A 120 11.54 -12.68 11.32
C TRP A 120 11.03 -12.37 9.92
N VAL A 121 9.73 -12.56 9.73
CA VAL A 121 8.96 -12.07 8.59
C VAL A 121 7.90 -11.12 9.13
N ILE A 122 8.00 -9.84 8.78
CA ILE A 122 7.04 -8.81 9.14
C ILE A 122 6.33 -8.38 7.86
N GLN A 123 5.09 -8.83 7.68
CA GLN A 123 4.25 -8.48 6.55
C GLN A 123 3.41 -7.24 6.87
N LEU A 124 3.52 -6.19 6.05
CA LEU A 124 2.63 -5.05 6.04
C LEU A 124 1.45 -5.38 5.11
N GLN A 125 0.25 -5.39 5.65
CA GLN A 125 -0.94 -5.67 4.85
C GLN A 125 -1.18 -4.56 3.81
N GLY A 126 -1.62 -4.94 2.62
CA GLY A 126 -2.13 -4.02 1.61
C GLY A 126 -3.60 -3.67 1.81
N GLY A 127 -4.18 -2.97 0.82
CA GLY A 127 -5.63 -2.72 0.78
C GLY A 127 -6.02 -1.33 0.30
N GLY A 128 -5.32 -0.75 -0.67
CA GLY A 128 -5.67 0.54 -1.25
C GLY A 128 -5.48 1.74 -0.32
N LEU A 129 -6.17 2.84 -0.62
CA LEU A 129 -6.08 4.11 0.12
C LEU A 129 -7.35 4.94 -0.05
N CYS A 130 -7.42 6.10 0.60
CA CYS A 130 -8.33 7.18 0.20
C CYS A 130 -7.64 8.55 0.37
N GLY A 131 -7.57 9.33 -0.71
CA GLY A 131 -6.85 10.61 -0.76
C GLY A 131 -7.74 11.84 -0.70
N THR A 132 -9.07 11.66 -0.75
CA THR A 132 -10.04 12.75 -0.61
C THR A 132 -11.16 12.38 0.36
N ALA A 133 -11.85 13.40 0.90
CA ALA A 133 -12.97 13.21 1.81
C ALA A 133 -14.06 12.28 1.24
N GLN A 134 -14.43 12.47 -0.03
CA GLN A 134 -15.43 11.65 -0.70
C GLN A 134 -14.94 10.23 -0.94
N GLU A 135 -13.69 10.05 -1.35
CA GLU A 135 -13.11 8.70 -1.51
C GLU A 135 -13.10 7.92 -0.20
N CYS A 136 -12.83 8.57 0.93
CA CYS A 136 -12.84 7.91 2.23
C CYS A 136 -14.27 7.45 2.62
N ALA A 137 -15.28 8.27 2.34
CA ALA A 137 -16.68 7.86 2.52
C ALA A 137 -17.05 6.69 1.59
N ASN A 138 -16.69 6.78 0.31
CA ASN A 138 -16.88 5.74 -0.69
C ASN A 138 -16.22 4.42 -0.29
N ARG A 139 -14.97 4.47 0.20
CA ARG A 139 -14.21 3.34 0.71
C ARG A 139 -14.87 2.70 1.91
N TRP A 140 -15.35 3.47 2.88
CA TRP A 140 -16.07 2.91 4.03
C TRP A 140 -17.29 2.09 3.60
N CYS A 141 -18.03 2.61 2.61
CA CYS A 141 -19.27 2.01 2.12
C CYS A 141 -19.09 1.06 0.93
N MET A 142 -17.86 0.83 0.46
CA MET A 142 -17.56 0.03 -0.72
C MET A 142 -18.38 0.46 -1.97
N VAL A 143 -18.43 1.77 -2.22
CA VAL A 143 -19.11 2.38 -3.39
C VAL A 143 -18.06 2.95 -4.34
N ASP A 144 -18.16 2.59 -5.62
CA ASP A 144 -17.19 2.99 -6.66
C ASP A 144 -15.73 2.61 -6.34
N THR A 145 -15.55 1.55 -5.56
CA THR A 145 -14.25 0.99 -5.19
C THR A 145 -14.38 -0.47 -4.77
N LEU A 146 -13.28 -1.22 -4.86
CA LEU A 146 -13.19 -2.60 -4.39
C LEU A 146 -12.82 -2.70 -2.90
N PHE A 147 -12.45 -1.57 -2.28
CA PHE A 147 -12.05 -1.51 -0.88
C PHE A 147 -13.23 -1.16 0.02
N SER A 148 -13.10 -1.51 1.31
CA SER A 148 -14.23 -1.49 2.23
C SER A 148 -13.78 -1.08 3.64
N MET A 149 -14.72 -1.00 4.59
CA MET A 149 -14.39 -0.73 6.00
C MET A 149 -13.38 -1.73 6.60
N SER A 150 -13.21 -2.92 5.99
CA SER A 150 -12.21 -3.92 6.39
C SER A 150 -10.79 -3.36 6.42
N GLY A 151 -10.47 -2.40 5.55
CA GLY A 151 -9.18 -1.70 5.50
C GLY A 151 -9.17 -0.36 6.22
N MET A 152 -10.17 -0.06 7.07
CA MET A 152 -10.35 1.21 7.80
C MET A 152 -10.61 1.02 9.30
N SER A 153 -10.87 -0.23 9.73
CA SER A 153 -11.22 -0.59 11.10
C SER A 153 -10.51 -1.89 11.52
N ALA A 154 -10.27 -2.06 12.81
CA ALA A 154 -9.89 -3.34 13.40
C ALA A 154 -11.09 -4.21 13.79
N THR A 155 -12.31 -3.64 13.81
CA THR A 155 -13.54 -4.34 14.22
C THR A 155 -13.84 -5.60 13.41
N PRO A 156 -13.80 -5.58 12.05
CA PRO A 156 -14.14 -6.77 11.27
C PRO A 156 -13.02 -7.81 11.22
N ALA A 157 -11.87 -7.56 11.87
CA ALA A 157 -10.74 -8.47 11.85
C ALA A 157 -10.98 -9.67 12.77
N PRO A 158 -10.57 -10.90 12.38
CA PRO A 158 -10.67 -12.10 13.20
C PRO A 158 -10.18 -11.89 14.63
N ALA A 159 -11.05 -12.19 15.61
CA ALA A 159 -10.79 -11.85 17.01
C ALA A 159 -9.76 -12.75 17.71
N LEU A 160 -9.59 -13.99 17.24
CA LEU A 160 -8.68 -14.96 17.86
C LEU A 160 -7.37 -15.12 17.09
N GLY A 161 -7.43 -15.14 15.77
CA GLY A 161 -6.28 -15.38 14.93
C GLY A 161 -6.65 -15.68 13.49
N ILE A 162 -5.62 -15.85 12.66
CA ILE A 162 -5.70 -16.12 11.23
C ILE A 162 -4.77 -17.27 10.87
N ASP A 163 -5.07 -17.99 9.80
CA ASP A 163 -4.10 -18.92 9.21
C ASP A 163 -3.03 -18.14 8.42
N GLY A 164 -1.77 -18.54 8.57
CA GLY A 164 -0.68 -18.01 7.76
C GLY A 164 -0.84 -18.38 6.29
N ARG A 165 -0.72 -17.40 5.41
CA ARG A 165 -0.87 -17.53 3.95
C ARG A 165 0.23 -16.75 3.24
N GLY A 166 0.49 -17.10 1.99
CA GLY A 166 1.51 -16.49 1.16
C GLY A 166 2.86 -16.45 1.88
N ILE A 167 3.43 -15.26 2.09
CA ILE A 167 4.75 -15.10 2.75
C ILE A 167 4.76 -15.56 4.21
N THR A 168 3.61 -15.58 4.88
CA THR A 168 3.47 -16.12 6.25
C THR A 168 3.00 -17.57 6.26
N SER A 169 2.99 -18.27 5.14
CA SER A 169 2.58 -19.69 5.09
C SER A 169 3.72 -20.62 5.53
N ARG A 170 3.37 -21.76 6.14
CA ARG A 170 4.33 -22.86 6.43
C ARG A 170 4.33 -23.95 5.36
N LEU A 171 3.77 -23.67 4.18
CA LEU A 171 3.82 -24.62 3.07
C LEU A 171 5.27 -24.82 2.62
N GLY A 172 5.57 -26.04 2.15
CA GLY A 172 6.86 -26.33 1.53
C GLY A 172 7.09 -25.40 0.34
N GLY A 173 8.30 -24.84 0.25
CA GLY A 173 8.66 -23.83 -0.75
C GLY A 173 8.72 -22.39 -0.21
N ASN A 174 8.22 -22.12 1.00
CA ASN A 174 8.51 -20.85 1.69
C ASN A 174 9.88 -20.93 2.39
N PRO A 175 10.90 -20.18 1.95
CA PRO A 175 12.22 -20.23 2.58
C PRO A 175 12.24 -19.67 4.02
N LEU A 176 11.22 -18.89 4.39
CA LEU A 176 11.07 -18.30 5.73
C LEU A 176 9.80 -18.79 6.45
N GLY A 177 9.27 -19.95 6.03
CA GLY A 177 8.06 -20.53 6.61
C GLY A 177 8.18 -20.86 8.11
N ASP A 178 9.40 -21.12 8.58
CA ASP A 178 9.69 -21.48 9.98
C ASP A 178 10.07 -20.28 10.87
N ALA A 179 10.26 -19.09 10.31
CA ALA A 179 10.60 -17.87 11.04
C ALA A 179 9.47 -17.43 11.99
N ASN A 180 9.77 -16.50 12.89
CA ASN A 180 8.73 -15.72 13.55
C ASN A 180 7.99 -14.92 12.49
N GLN A 181 6.66 -14.90 12.57
CA GLN A 181 5.83 -14.29 11.54
C GLN A 181 4.89 -13.28 12.17
N VAL A 182 4.82 -12.12 11.53
CA VAL A 182 3.96 -11.01 11.92
C VAL A 182 3.21 -10.52 10.70
N LEU A 183 1.91 -10.29 10.83
CA LEU A 183 1.12 -9.50 9.91
C LEU A 183 0.65 -8.25 10.65
N VAL A 184 1.12 -7.07 10.24
CA VAL A 184 0.59 -5.79 10.74
C VAL A 184 -0.63 -5.44 9.92
N LYS A 185 -1.80 -5.35 10.57
CA LYS A 185 -3.06 -5.12 9.88
C LYS A 185 -3.12 -3.68 9.37
N TYR A 186 -3.47 -3.51 8.10
CA TYR A 186 -3.70 -2.20 7.53
C TYR A 186 -5.12 -1.71 7.86
N CYS A 187 -5.21 -0.52 8.41
CA CYS A 187 -6.47 0.12 8.76
C CYS A 187 -6.44 1.65 8.71
N SER A 188 -5.43 2.22 8.04
CA SER A 188 -5.12 3.66 8.06
C SER A 188 -5.36 4.36 6.71
N SER A 189 -5.53 3.61 5.62
CA SER A 189 -5.89 4.16 4.29
C SER A 189 -4.92 5.20 3.70
N ASP A 190 -3.68 5.24 4.19
CA ASP A 190 -2.68 6.28 3.97
C ASP A 190 -1.32 5.72 3.53
N LEU A 191 -1.29 4.51 2.95
CA LEU A 191 -0.05 3.86 2.48
C LEU A 191 1.04 3.70 3.56
N TRP A 192 0.63 3.62 4.83
CA TRP A 192 1.53 3.56 5.98
C TRP A 192 2.32 4.84 6.25
N VAL A 193 2.03 5.97 5.61
CA VAL A 193 2.80 7.22 5.83
C VAL A 193 2.10 8.23 6.71
N GLY A 194 0.79 8.09 6.97
CA GLY A 194 0.04 9.10 7.70
C GLY A 194 0.45 9.27 9.16
N THR A 195 0.36 10.51 9.66
CA THR A 195 0.58 10.90 11.07
C THR A 195 -0.55 11.76 11.65
N GLN A 196 -1.63 11.99 10.90
CA GLN A 196 -2.66 12.95 11.27
C GLN A 196 -3.83 12.30 12.04
N ARG A 197 -4.19 12.90 13.17
CA ARG A 197 -5.31 12.50 14.03
C ARG A 197 -6.50 13.45 13.83
N ASP A 198 -7.72 12.94 14.03
CA ASP A 198 -8.94 13.75 14.16
C ASP A 198 -9.22 14.66 12.95
N VAL A 199 -8.92 14.14 11.75
CA VAL A 199 -9.07 14.84 10.48
C VAL A 199 -10.54 14.98 10.15
N PRO A 200 -11.08 16.21 10.05
CA PRO A 200 -12.48 16.41 9.70
C PRO A 200 -12.73 16.05 8.23
N ILE A 201 -13.75 15.24 8.01
CA ILE A 201 -14.20 14.78 6.70
C ILE A 201 -15.61 15.31 6.47
N ALA A 202 -15.78 16.07 5.39
CA ALA A 202 -17.07 16.50 4.89
C ALA A 202 -17.27 15.89 3.50
N ALA A 203 -18.29 15.04 3.36
CA ALA A 203 -18.55 14.28 2.16
C ALA A 203 -20.07 14.19 1.89
N LEU A 204 -20.43 13.58 0.76
CA LEU A 204 -21.78 13.10 0.51
C LEU A 204 -21.86 11.63 0.91
N HIS A 205 -22.95 11.25 1.57
CA HIS A 205 -23.27 9.87 1.87
C HIS A 205 -23.31 9.06 0.56
N PRO A 206 -22.47 8.03 0.37
CA PRO A 206 -22.32 7.37 -0.92
C PRO A 206 -23.61 6.74 -1.48
N VAL A 207 -24.54 6.34 -0.60
CA VAL A 207 -25.84 5.75 -0.99
C VAL A 207 -26.96 6.79 -1.13
N SER A 208 -27.24 7.61 -0.11
CA SER A 208 -28.35 8.57 -0.15
C SER A 208 -28.05 9.89 -0.86
N GLY A 209 -26.77 10.28 -0.95
CA GLY A 209 -26.32 11.57 -1.47
C GLY A 209 -26.43 12.73 -0.47
N ASP A 210 -26.89 12.48 0.76
CA ASP A 210 -27.02 13.53 1.79
C ASP A 210 -25.65 13.97 2.32
N PRO A 211 -25.46 15.25 2.70
CA PRO A 211 -24.23 15.68 3.37
C PRO A 211 -23.99 14.93 4.66
N VAL A 212 -22.76 14.44 4.86
CA VAL A 212 -22.30 13.76 6.07
C VAL A 212 -20.98 14.36 6.53
N ALA A 213 -20.80 14.47 7.85
CA ALA A 213 -19.57 14.95 8.45
C ALA A 213 -19.13 14.02 9.58
N PHE A 214 -17.86 13.65 9.58
CA PHE A 214 -17.22 12.80 10.58
C PHE A 214 -15.75 13.17 10.70
N ARG A 215 -15.02 12.53 11.61
CA ARG A 215 -13.55 12.61 11.67
C ARG A 215 -12.90 11.25 11.53
N MET A 216 -11.69 11.24 10.97
CA MET A 216 -10.87 10.05 10.76
C MET A 216 -9.46 10.24 11.32
N HIS A 217 -8.75 9.13 11.48
CA HIS A 217 -7.33 9.10 11.78
C HIS A 217 -6.54 8.53 10.59
N PHE A 218 -5.45 9.16 10.16
CA PHE A 218 -4.51 8.63 9.18
C PHE A 218 -3.17 8.47 9.89
N LEU A 219 -2.98 7.32 10.53
CA LEU A 219 -1.90 7.08 11.47
C LEU A 219 -1.03 5.87 11.08
N GLY A 220 -0.95 5.55 9.79
CA GLY A 220 -0.21 4.39 9.30
C GLY A 220 1.24 4.32 9.77
N ALA A 221 1.96 5.46 9.78
CA ALA A 221 3.34 5.50 10.25
C ALA A 221 3.40 5.23 11.76
N ARG A 222 2.47 5.79 12.53
CA ARG A 222 2.38 5.59 13.99
C ARG A 222 1.99 4.16 14.38
N ILE A 223 1.13 3.53 13.58
CA ILE A 223 0.77 2.12 13.77
C ILE A 223 2.01 1.24 13.56
N LEU A 224 2.80 1.51 12.51
CA LEU A 224 4.02 0.76 12.27
C LEU A 224 5.05 0.96 13.38
N ASP A 225 5.29 2.20 13.81
CA ASP A 225 6.17 2.51 14.95
C ASP A 225 5.76 1.71 16.19
N ALA A 226 4.48 1.72 16.54
CA ALA A 226 3.93 1.00 17.69
C ALA A 226 4.04 -0.53 17.56
N ALA A 227 3.79 -1.06 16.36
CA ALA A 227 3.94 -2.49 16.09
C ALA A 227 5.40 -2.93 16.28
N ILE A 228 6.35 -2.17 15.73
CA ILE A 228 7.78 -2.47 15.85
C ILE A 228 8.25 -2.34 17.30
N ALA A 229 7.88 -1.25 18.00
CA ALA A 229 8.17 -1.10 19.42
C ALA A 229 7.61 -2.26 20.27
N THR A 230 6.41 -2.73 19.94
CA THR A 230 5.80 -3.89 20.62
C THR A 230 6.59 -5.17 20.41
N LEU A 231 7.05 -5.45 19.18
CA LEU A 231 7.89 -6.62 18.87
C LEU A 231 9.28 -6.54 19.53
N ARG A 232 9.80 -5.32 19.69
CA ARG A 232 11.05 -5.01 20.40
C ARG A 232 10.88 -4.95 21.93
N GLN A 233 9.66 -5.17 22.43
CA GLN A 233 9.34 -5.10 23.86
C GLN A 233 9.70 -3.74 24.49
N ASP A 234 9.61 -2.67 23.69
CA ASP A 234 9.92 -1.30 24.11
C ASP A 234 8.69 -0.69 24.79
N GLY A 235 8.77 -0.54 26.12
CA GLY A 235 7.69 -0.01 26.94
C GLY A 235 6.53 -0.98 27.18
N VAL A 236 6.54 -2.17 26.59
CA VAL A 236 5.51 -3.21 26.74
C VAL A 236 6.14 -4.59 26.97
N ALA A 237 5.38 -5.50 27.59
CA ALA A 237 5.82 -6.88 27.79
C ALA A 237 5.83 -7.67 26.47
N ALA A 238 6.64 -8.74 26.41
CA ALA A 238 6.61 -9.69 25.31
C ALA A 238 5.20 -10.23 25.07
N ILE A 239 4.81 -10.34 23.80
CA ILE A 239 3.52 -10.93 23.41
C ILE A 239 3.51 -12.41 23.81
N ASP A 240 2.51 -12.85 24.56
CA ASP A 240 2.32 -14.29 24.85
C ASP A 240 1.77 -15.01 23.62
N TYR A 241 2.55 -15.94 23.09
CA TYR A 241 2.11 -16.89 22.07
C TYR A 241 1.85 -18.25 22.70
N GLN A 242 0.60 -18.49 23.08
CA GLN A 242 0.11 -19.77 23.62
C GLN A 242 0.89 -20.25 24.86
N GLY A 243 1.16 -19.34 25.81
CA GLY A 243 1.92 -19.63 27.04
C GLY A 243 3.44 -19.55 26.89
N THR A 244 3.94 -19.14 25.71
CA THR A 244 5.37 -18.88 25.48
C THR A 244 5.53 -17.46 24.93
N PRO A 245 6.36 -16.60 25.53
CA PRO A 245 6.56 -15.25 25.02
C PRO A 245 7.18 -15.29 23.62
N MET A 246 6.81 -14.35 22.74
CA MET A 246 7.52 -14.09 21.49
C MET A 246 8.98 -13.66 21.79
N PRO A 247 9.94 -13.93 20.89
CA PRO A 247 11.30 -13.42 21.07
C PRO A 247 11.30 -11.89 20.95
N ASP A 248 12.35 -11.26 21.46
CA ASP A 248 12.59 -9.84 21.25
C ASP A 248 13.16 -9.62 19.84
N LEU A 249 12.53 -8.74 19.06
CA LEU A 249 12.97 -8.39 17.71
C LEU A 249 14.40 -7.82 17.69
N ASP A 250 14.86 -7.17 18.77
CA ASP A 250 16.24 -6.66 18.85
C ASP A 250 17.29 -7.78 18.88
N GLN A 251 16.90 -9.04 19.11
CA GLN A 251 17.78 -10.23 19.02
C GLN A 251 17.79 -10.88 17.64
N ALA A 252 17.04 -10.33 16.67
CA ALA A 252 16.94 -10.91 15.34
C ALA A 252 18.29 -10.95 14.62
N THR A 253 18.58 -12.05 13.93
CA THR A 253 19.72 -12.17 13.01
C THR A 253 19.32 -11.79 11.59
N TYR A 254 18.07 -12.05 11.22
CA TYR A 254 17.52 -11.75 9.91
C TYR A 254 16.07 -11.28 10.03
N VAL A 255 15.74 -10.18 9.36
CA VAL A 255 14.39 -9.62 9.29
C VAL A 255 14.03 -9.39 7.82
N LEU A 256 12.95 -10.00 7.37
CA LEU A 256 12.29 -9.64 6.11
C LEU A 256 11.09 -8.74 6.42
N VAL A 257 11.12 -7.49 5.98
CA VAL A 257 9.97 -6.60 5.95
C VAL A 257 9.33 -6.73 4.58
N ALA A 258 8.16 -7.37 4.51
CA ALA A 258 7.48 -7.66 3.26
C ALA A 258 6.16 -6.87 3.18
N GLY A 259 5.72 -6.50 1.99
CA GLY A 259 4.47 -5.77 1.84
C GLY A 259 3.98 -5.80 0.41
N GLY A 260 2.67 -6.00 0.26
CA GLY A 260 1.99 -6.06 -1.03
C GLY A 260 1.02 -4.90 -1.21
N SER A 261 0.89 -4.36 -2.43
CA SER A 261 0.02 -3.21 -2.71
C SER A 261 0.39 -2.03 -1.78
N ALA A 262 -0.57 -1.45 -1.04
CA ALA A 262 -0.30 -0.42 -0.04
C ALA A 262 0.77 -0.82 1.00
N GLY A 263 0.89 -2.10 1.33
CA GLY A 263 1.97 -2.61 2.20
C GLY A 263 3.35 -2.51 1.55
N GLY A 264 3.43 -2.67 0.22
CA GLY A 264 4.66 -2.47 -0.54
C GLY A 264 5.11 -1.01 -0.54
N ALA A 265 4.16 -0.07 -0.55
CA ALA A 265 4.46 1.35 -0.31
C ALA A 265 5.03 1.54 1.09
N GLY A 266 4.43 0.90 2.11
CA GLY A 266 4.97 0.90 3.47
C GLY A 266 6.41 0.37 3.55
N VAL A 267 6.75 -0.69 2.82
CA VAL A 267 8.14 -1.17 2.73
C VAL A 267 9.04 -0.09 2.14
N ALA A 268 8.67 0.51 1.01
CA ALA A 268 9.46 1.55 0.34
C ALA A 268 9.71 2.77 1.24
N HIS A 269 8.72 3.18 2.04
CA HIS A 269 8.83 4.34 2.91
C HIS A 269 9.58 4.08 4.22
N HIS A 270 9.59 2.85 4.73
CA HIS A 270 10.01 2.59 6.11
C HIS A 270 11.21 1.65 6.26
N VAL A 271 11.56 0.84 5.26
CA VAL A 271 12.58 -0.21 5.43
C VAL A 271 13.92 0.33 5.91
N ASP A 272 14.37 1.50 5.42
CA ASP A 272 15.64 2.10 5.83
C ASP A 272 15.62 2.64 7.26
N ALA A 273 14.52 3.25 7.67
CA ALA A 273 14.32 3.69 9.05
C ALA A 273 14.26 2.51 10.02
N LEU A 274 13.62 1.40 9.61
CA LEU A 274 13.58 0.16 10.38
C LEU A 274 14.96 -0.49 10.47
N THR A 275 15.71 -0.55 9.38
CA THR A 275 17.10 -1.03 9.35
C THR A 275 17.96 -0.22 10.32
N THR A 276 17.85 1.11 10.29
CA THR A 276 18.58 2.00 11.20
C THR A 276 18.21 1.74 12.66
N THR A 277 16.91 1.61 12.94
CA THR A 277 16.38 1.35 14.28
C THR A 277 16.90 0.04 14.85
N LEU A 278 16.83 -1.05 14.09
CA LEU A 278 17.28 -2.37 14.55
C LEU A 278 18.80 -2.45 14.69
N ARG A 279 19.55 -1.82 13.77
CA ARG A 279 21.02 -1.76 13.84
C ARG A 279 21.55 -0.92 14.99
N ALA A 280 20.73 -0.03 15.56
CA ALA A 280 21.10 0.71 16.76
C ALA A 280 21.28 -0.22 17.99
N THR A 281 20.55 -1.33 18.05
CA THR A 281 20.69 -2.35 19.11
C THR A 281 21.54 -3.53 18.65
N ASN A 282 21.34 -4.03 17.43
CA ASN A 282 22.06 -5.15 16.86
C ASN A 282 22.69 -4.78 15.51
N ALA A 283 23.94 -4.30 15.53
CA ALA A 283 24.64 -3.84 14.34
C ALA A 283 24.80 -4.91 13.24
N GLU A 284 24.73 -6.20 13.59
CA GLU A 284 24.92 -7.32 12.66
C GLU A 284 23.59 -7.83 12.05
N VAL A 285 22.44 -7.25 12.44
CA VAL A 285 21.15 -7.67 11.87
C VAL A 285 21.10 -7.41 10.37
N THR A 286 20.66 -8.42 9.62
CA THR A 286 20.32 -8.27 8.21
C THR A 286 18.84 -7.93 8.09
N VAL A 287 18.53 -6.79 7.48
CA VAL A 287 17.15 -6.35 7.23
C VAL A 287 16.96 -6.23 5.72
N ASN A 288 16.03 -7.02 5.18
CA ASN A 288 15.69 -7.04 3.77
C ASN A 288 14.26 -6.52 3.59
N GLY A 289 14.04 -5.72 2.55
CA GLY A 289 12.72 -5.33 2.08
C GLY A 289 12.21 -6.26 0.98
N LEU A 290 10.90 -6.55 0.97
CA LEU A 290 10.21 -7.17 -0.17
C LEU A 290 8.97 -6.34 -0.51
N ALA A 291 9.02 -5.63 -1.63
CA ALA A 291 7.91 -4.83 -2.14
C ALA A 291 7.21 -5.57 -3.29
N ASP A 292 5.92 -5.86 -3.11
CA ASP A 292 5.09 -6.57 -4.09
C ASP A 292 3.95 -5.68 -4.63
N SER A 293 3.69 -5.73 -5.94
CA SER A 293 2.48 -5.19 -6.58
C SER A 293 2.22 -3.70 -6.27
N ILE A 294 3.28 -2.89 -6.25
CA ILE A 294 3.19 -1.44 -5.99
C ILE A 294 3.91 -0.57 -7.02
N LEU A 295 4.72 -1.18 -7.90
CA LEU A 295 5.46 -0.46 -8.94
C LEU A 295 4.57 -0.23 -10.17
N ALA A 296 4.53 1.01 -10.67
CA ALA A 296 3.92 1.34 -11.96
C ALA A 296 5.00 1.68 -13.00
N PRO A 297 4.67 1.88 -14.29
CA PRO A 297 5.60 2.53 -15.20
C PRO A 297 6.02 3.91 -14.67
N SER A 298 7.29 4.29 -14.83
CA SER A 298 7.77 5.63 -14.52
C SER A 298 6.91 6.66 -15.25
N LEU A 299 6.41 7.65 -14.51
CA LEU A 299 5.63 8.73 -15.11
C LEU A 299 6.48 9.58 -16.07
N ASP A 300 7.81 9.47 -16.05
CA ASP A 300 8.67 10.12 -17.04
C ASP A 300 8.57 9.48 -18.43
N LEU A 301 8.04 8.25 -18.51
CA LEU A 301 7.74 7.54 -19.76
C LEU A 301 6.28 7.72 -20.22
N VAL A 302 5.52 8.54 -19.50
CA VAL A 302 4.07 8.70 -19.67
C VAL A 302 3.77 10.14 -20.06
N ASP A 303 2.97 10.30 -21.10
CA ASP A 303 2.36 11.58 -21.48
C ASP A 303 0.94 11.66 -20.90
N PRO A 304 0.71 12.47 -19.85
CA PRO A 304 -0.59 12.63 -19.24
C PRO A 304 -1.43 13.74 -19.90
N SER A 305 -0.94 14.41 -20.95
CA SER A 305 -1.62 15.56 -21.58
C SER A 305 -2.97 15.21 -22.23
N SER A 306 -3.17 13.93 -22.57
CA SER A 306 -4.43 13.40 -23.10
C SER A 306 -5.31 12.74 -22.02
N SER A 307 -4.87 12.73 -20.76
CA SER A 307 -5.59 12.06 -19.69
C SER A 307 -6.90 12.78 -19.33
N THR A 308 -7.86 12.01 -18.84
CA THR A 308 -9.13 12.54 -18.31
C THR A 308 -8.90 13.49 -17.13
N LEU A 309 -7.85 13.24 -16.34
CA LEU A 309 -7.47 14.11 -15.24
C LEU A 309 -6.94 15.45 -15.75
N CYS A 310 -6.02 15.47 -16.71
CA CYS A 310 -5.54 16.70 -17.36
C CYS A 310 -6.68 17.55 -17.92
N ALA A 311 -7.71 16.93 -18.51
CA ALA A 311 -8.88 17.63 -19.04
C ALA A 311 -9.68 18.41 -17.98
N THR A 312 -9.54 18.05 -16.69
CA THR A 312 -10.22 18.72 -15.57
C THR A 312 -9.27 19.46 -14.63
N GLN A 313 -7.98 19.10 -14.64
CA GLN A 313 -6.92 19.65 -13.79
C GLN A 313 -5.68 19.95 -14.66
N PRO A 314 -5.51 21.20 -15.15
CA PRO A 314 -4.43 21.54 -16.06
C PRO A 314 -3.00 21.28 -15.53
N THR A 315 -2.83 21.30 -14.21
CA THR A 315 -1.58 20.91 -13.54
C THR A 315 -1.22 19.45 -13.76
N ALA A 316 -2.20 18.55 -13.95
CA ALA A 316 -1.99 17.13 -14.22
C ALA A 316 -1.51 16.82 -15.66
N CYS A 317 -1.38 17.82 -16.53
CA CYS A 317 -1.01 17.64 -17.94
C CYS A 317 0.50 17.41 -18.15
N THR A 318 1.29 17.37 -17.07
CA THR A 318 2.72 17.02 -17.08
C THR A 318 2.99 15.97 -16.00
N ALA A 319 4.03 15.15 -16.17
CA ALA A 319 4.38 14.13 -15.19
C ALA A 319 4.64 14.72 -13.79
N ASP A 320 5.42 15.79 -13.69
CA ASP A 320 5.71 16.44 -12.41
C ASP A 320 4.48 17.07 -11.79
N GLY A 321 3.66 17.77 -12.59
CA GLY A 321 2.44 18.37 -12.07
C GLY A 321 1.41 17.32 -11.62
N LEU A 322 1.39 16.15 -12.27
CA LEU A 322 0.59 15.00 -11.84
C LEU A 322 1.05 14.45 -10.49
N ARG A 323 2.36 14.24 -10.32
CA ARG A 323 2.96 13.81 -9.04
C ARG A 323 2.72 14.82 -7.92
N GLN A 324 2.91 16.11 -8.21
CA GLN A 324 2.68 17.19 -7.27
C GLN A 324 1.22 17.21 -6.81
N LEU A 325 0.25 17.18 -7.73
CA LEU A 325 -1.16 17.16 -7.37
C LEU A 325 -1.53 15.97 -6.50
N GLN A 326 -1.02 14.78 -6.84
CA GLN A 326 -1.28 13.57 -6.07
C GLN A 326 -0.76 13.70 -4.64
N HIS A 327 0.48 14.19 -4.48
CA HIS A 327 1.07 14.42 -3.17
C HIS A 327 0.29 15.49 -2.38
N GLU A 328 -0.05 16.62 -2.98
CA GLU A 328 -0.78 17.70 -2.31
C GLU A 328 -2.18 17.23 -1.84
N ALA A 329 -2.88 16.46 -2.66
CA ALA A 329 -4.20 15.93 -2.35
C ALA A 329 -4.19 15.02 -1.12
N THR A 330 -3.27 14.06 -1.10
CA THR A 330 -3.18 13.07 -0.03
C THR A 330 -2.58 13.67 1.23
N ASN A 331 -1.53 14.48 1.11
CA ASN A 331 -0.83 15.07 2.24
C ASN A 331 -1.72 16.04 3.05
N ALA A 332 -2.71 16.66 2.41
CA ALA A 332 -3.70 17.49 3.10
C ALA A 332 -4.53 16.72 4.14
N LEU A 333 -4.70 15.40 3.97
CA LEU A 333 -5.40 14.54 4.92
C LEU A 333 -4.45 13.74 5.82
N TRP A 334 -3.31 13.31 5.29
CA TRP A 334 -2.48 12.30 5.93
C TRP A 334 -1.36 12.89 6.79
N ALA A 335 -0.90 14.11 6.48
CA ALA A 335 0.34 14.67 7.01
C ALA A 335 1.47 13.63 6.95
N SER A 336 1.82 13.21 5.73
CA SER A 336 2.68 12.07 5.46
C SER A 336 4.07 12.24 6.04
N GLN A 337 4.52 11.24 6.81
CA GLN A 337 5.92 11.05 7.18
C GLN A 337 6.65 10.41 6.00
N LEU A 338 7.48 11.20 5.33
CA LEU A 338 8.29 10.76 4.19
C LEU A 338 9.68 10.31 4.63
N GLU A 339 10.37 9.59 3.75
CA GLU A 339 11.75 9.15 3.99
C GLU A 339 12.67 10.39 4.09
N SER A 340 13.48 10.41 5.14
CA SER A 340 14.27 11.56 5.57
C SER A 340 15.46 11.90 4.66
N SER A 341 16.18 10.91 4.12
CA SER A 341 17.29 11.15 3.21
C SER A 341 16.81 11.66 1.85
N CYS A 342 15.69 11.13 1.36
CA CYS A 342 14.99 11.65 0.20
C CYS A 342 14.59 13.12 0.40
N VAL A 343 13.90 13.45 1.50
CA VAL A 343 13.46 14.84 1.77
C VAL A 343 14.65 15.78 1.91
N ALA A 344 15.75 15.31 2.51
CA ALA A 344 16.99 16.08 2.61
C ALA A 344 17.61 16.37 1.24
N MET A 345 17.47 15.44 0.28
CA MET A 345 17.96 15.62 -1.08
C MET A 345 17.03 16.47 -1.95
N HIS A 346 15.72 16.40 -1.72
CA HIS A 346 14.67 17.08 -2.49
C HIS A 346 13.88 18.11 -1.66
N PRO A 347 14.53 19.12 -1.05
CA PRO A 347 13.87 20.03 -0.11
C PRO A 347 12.78 20.90 -0.74
N THR A 348 12.80 21.07 -2.06
CA THR A 348 11.80 21.85 -2.81
C THR A 348 10.81 20.99 -3.58
N GLU A 349 11.02 19.67 -3.62
CA GLU A 349 10.21 18.71 -4.38
C GLU A 349 9.85 17.48 -3.52
N PRO A 350 9.27 17.65 -2.31
CA PRO A 350 9.00 16.54 -1.40
C PRO A 350 8.01 15.52 -1.96
N TRP A 351 7.26 15.88 -3.00
CA TRP A 351 6.39 14.96 -3.74
C TRP A 351 7.17 13.79 -4.37
N ARG A 352 8.46 13.95 -4.68
CA ARG A 352 9.33 12.84 -5.12
C ARG A 352 9.43 11.76 -4.04
N CYS A 353 9.53 12.18 -2.79
CA CYS A 353 9.67 11.31 -1.62
C CYS A 353 8.36 10.68 -1.16
N PHE A 354 7.24 11.11 -1.75
CA PHE A 354 5.96 10.43 -1.62
C PHE A 354 5.74 9.38 -2.71
N GLU A 355 6.41 9.50 -3.86
CA GLU A 355 6.22 8.60 -4.99
C GLU A 355 7.02 7.30 -4.80
N VAL A 356 6.31 6.17 -4.75
CA VAL A 356 6.90 4.86 -4.45
C VAL A 356 7.92 4.44 -5.51
N ASN A 357 7.66 4.73 -6.79
CA ASN A 357 8.61 4.45 -7.87
C ASN A 357 9.95 5.15 -7.63
N HIS A 358 9.93 6.45 -7.36
CA HIS A 358 11.11 7.26 -7.09
C HIS A 358 11.86 6.73 -5.88
N LEU A 359 11.16 6.38 -4.79
CA LEU A 359 11.81 5.77 -3.62
C LEU A 359 12.51 4.46 -3.95
N LEU A 360 11.81 3.51 -4.59
CA LEU A 360 12.37 2.19 -4.90
C LEU A 360 13.57 2.28 -5.87
N HIS A 361 13.57 3.26 -6.78
CA HIS A 361 14.66 3.48 -7.73
C HIS A 361 15.78 4.37 -7.18
N HIS A 362 15.52 5.28 -6.25
CA HIS A 362 16.47 6.34 -5.91
C HIS A 362 16.92 6.39 -4.45
N HIS A 363 16.11 5.94 -3.49
CA HIS A 363 16.34 6.22 -2.06
C HIS A 363 16.26 5.01 -1.13
N VAL A 364 15.76 3.86 -1.55
CA VAL A 364 15.84 2.66 -0.71
C VAL A 364 17.27 2.10 -0.77
N THR A 365 17.96 2.14 0.37
CA THR A 365 19.36 1.69 0.52
C THR A 365 19.49 0.32 1.17
N SER A 366 18.49 -0.09 1.97
CA SER A 366 18.41 -1.45 2.49
C SER A 366 18.25 -2.47 1.35
N PRO A 367 18.83 -3.69 1.47
CA PRO A 367 18.66 -4.73 0.47
C PRO A 367 17.17 -4.98 0.15
N LEU A 368 16.81 -4.83 -1.11
CA LEU A 368 15.41 -4.84 -1.57
C LEU A 368 15.18 -5.95 -2.59
N PHE A 369 14.03 -6.62 -2.47
CA PHE A 369 13.48 -7.49 -3.51
C PHE A 369 12.17 -6.91 -4.02
N VAL A 370 12.04 -6.73 -5.33
CA VAL A 370 10.83 -6.20 -5.97
C VAL A 370 10.13 -7.32 -6.74
N ARG A 371 8.86 -7.56 -6.42
CA ARG A 371 8.00 -8.43 -7.22
C ARG A 371 6.89 -7.60 -7.83
N MET A 372 6.67 -7.74 -9.14
CA MET A 372 5.64 -6.97 -9.82
C MET A 372 5.05 -7.73 -11.01
N GLY A 373 3.73 -7.89 -11.05
CA GLY A 373 3.04 -8.48 -12.20
C GLY A 373 3.01 -7.50 -13.37
N LEU A 374 3.59 -7.85 -14.51
CA LEU A 374 3.65 -6.97 -15.69
C LEU A 374 2.28 -6.56 -16.25
N THR A 375 1.23 -7.30 -15.89
CA THR A 375 -0.15 -7.04 -16.33
C THR A 375 -1.10 -6.86 -15.16
N ASP A 376 -0.58 -6.48 -13.99
CA ASP A 376 -1.34 -6.25 -12.76
C ASP A 376 -2.60 -5.41 -13.06
N SER A 377 -3.77 -6.00 -12.84
CA SER A 377 -5.03 -5.40 -13.28
C SER A 377 -5.42 -4.16 -12.48
N LEU A 378 -4.93 -3.98 -11.25
CA LEU A 378 -5.25 -2.79 -10.47
C LEU A 378 -4.28 -1.64 -10.79
N ILE A 379 -2.99 -1.92 -10.96
CA ILE A 379 -2.00 -0.88 -11.29
C ILE A 379 -2.12 -0.45 -12.75
N SER A 380 -2.45 -1.36 -13.67
CA SER A 380 -2.55 -1.03 -15.10
C SER A 380 -3.84 -0.29 -15.46
N ASP A 381 -4.94 -0.48 -14.73
CA ASP A 381 -6.24 0.08 -15.12
C ASP A 381 -6.21 1.60 -15.32
N PRO A 382 -5.68 2.42 -14.40
CA PRO A 382 -5.65 3.87 -14.62
C PRO A 382 -4.91 4.31 -15.87
N PHE A 383 -3.81 3.62 -16.22
CA PHE A 383 -3.06 3.93 -17.43
C PHE A 383 -3.89 3.61 -18.68
N VAL A 384 -4.60 2.48 -18.67
CA VAL A 384 -5.39 1.99 -19.81
C VAL A 384 -6.71 2.76 -19.97
N THR A 385 -7.39 3.07 -18.86
CA THR A 385 -8.73 3.69 -18.87
C THR A 385 -8.68 5.21 -18.72
N GLY A 386 -7.61 5.75 -18.13
CA GLY A 386 -7.44 7.18 -17.84
C GLY A 386 -7.00 8.04 -19.02
N GLY A 387 -6.78 7.45 -20.21
CA GLY A 387 -6.40 8.19 -21.42
C GLY A 387 -4.92 8.60 -21.48
N TYR A 388 -4.07 7.98 -20.66
CA TYR A 388 -2.63 8.20 -20.71
C TYR A 388 -2.03 7.67 -22.00
N GLN A 389 -0.97 8.33 -22.48
CA GLN A 389 -0.24 7.94 -23.68
C GLN A 389 1.22 7.69 -23.34
N THR A 390 1.93 6.95 -24.19
CA THR A 390 3.39 6.95 -24.17
C THR A 390 3.90 8.29 -24.68
N LEU A 391 5.18 8.61 -24.47
CA LEU A 391 5.82 9.80 -25.05
C LEU A 391 5.75 9.87 -26.59
N GLY A 392 5.46 8.74 -27.26
CA GLY A 392 5.23 8.68 -28.70
C GLY A 392 3.82 9.06 -29.15
N GLY A 393 2.93 9.43 -28.23
CA GLY A 393 1.52 9.78 -28.51
C GLY A 393 0.59 8.57 -28.63
N ASP A 394 1.06 7.41 -28.20
CA ASP A 394 0.38 6.13 -28.38
C ASP A 394 -0.42 5.78 -27.11
N PRO A 395 -1.75 5.54 -27.16
CA PRO A 395 -2.53 5.23 -25.96
C PRO A 395 -2.01 4.00 -25.22
N PHE A 396 -1.98 4.06 -23.89
CA PHE A 396 -1.67 2.90 -23.08
C PHE A 396 -2.74 1.81 -23.27
N ASN A 397 -2.26 0.60 -23.50
CA ASN A 397 -3.03 -0.63 -23.37
C ASN A 397 -2.21 -1.59 -22.51
N ILE A 398 -2.78 -2.75 -22.17
CA ILE A 398 -2.11 -3.69 -21.28
C ILE A 398 -0.72 -4.14 -21.77
N LEU A 399 -0.51 -4.25 -23.08
CA LEU A 399 0.78 -4.64 -23.66
C LEU A 399 1.82 -3.52 -23.52
N ARG A 400 1.43 -2.27 -23.80
CA ARG A 400 2.33 -1.11 -23.65
C ARG A 400 2.67 -0.85 -22.19
N PHE A 401 1.69 -1.00 -21.30
CA PHE A 401 1.91 -0.96 -19.86
C PHE A 401 2.94 -2.02 -19.45
N ALA A 402 2.75 -3.27 -19.86
CA ALA A 402 3.67 -4.37 -19.54
C ALA A 402 5.09 -4.14 -20.07
N VAL A 403 5.23 -3.60 -21.28
CA VAL A 403 6.54 -3.27 -21.86
C VAL A 403 7.23 -2.15 -21.09
N ALA A 404 6.51 -1.08 -20.74
CA ALA A 404 7.06 0.03 -19.98
C ALA A 404 7.50 -0.43 -18.58
N LEU A 405 6.64 -1.16 -17.87
CA LEU A 405 6.94 -1.71 -16.55
C LEU A 405 8.08 -2.74 -16.59
N SER A 406 8.18 -3.54 -17.65
CA SER A 406 9.30 -4.46 -17.83
C SER A 406 10.63 -3.73 -18.00
N ALA A 407 10.63 -2.59 -18.70
CA ALA A 407 11.81 -1.74 -18.83
C ALA A 407 12.22 -1.15 -17.46
N ASP A 408 11.27 -0.62 -16.70
CA ASP A 408 11.54 -0.09 -15.35
C ASP A 408 12.06 -1.18 -14.40
N LEU A 409 11.47 -2.37 -14.42
CA LEU A 409 12.00 -3.50 -13.65
C LEU A 409 13.44 -3.88 -14.05
N GLY A 410 13.82 -3.68 -15.31
CA GLY A 410 15.18 -3.90 -15.79
C GLY A 410 16.20 -2.88 -15.27
N GLU A 411 15.77 -1.66 -14.91
CA GLU A 411 16.65 -0.64 -14.35
C GLU A 411 17.14 -0.97 -12.94
N PHE A 412 16.46 -1.88 -12.22
CA PHE A 412 16.90 -2.34 -10.90
C PHE A 412 18.32 -2.96 -10.92
N ALA A 413 18.74 -3.55 -12.05
CA ALA A 413 20.11 -4.04 -12.25
C ALA A 413 21.18 -2.95 -12.17
N ASN A 414 20.82 -1.71 -12.48
CA ASN A 414 21.75 -0.59 -12.63
C ASN A 414 21.63 0.45 -11.50
N LEU A 415 20.80 0.22 -10.48
CA LEU A 415 20.53 1.24 -9.46
C LEU A 415 21.78 1.71 -8.73
N MET A 416 22.70 0.82 -8.38
CA MET A 416 23.94 1.23 -7.71
C MET A 416 24.75 2.27 -8.51
N ALA A 417 24.57 2.34 -9.84
CA ALA A 417 25.22 3.32 -10.69
C ALA A 417 24.35 4.56 -11.00
N ASN A 418 23.03 4.39 -11.02
CA ASN A 418 22.09 5.39 -11.58
C ASN A 418 21.17 6.03 -10.54
N SER A 419 21.04 5.44 -9.34
CA SER A 419 20.19 5.95 -8.28
C SER A 419 20.85 7.13 -7.57
N GLU A 420 20.03 7.99 -6.98
CA GLU A 420 20.52 9.19 -6.30
C GLU A 420 21.32 8.83 -5.03
N GLU A 421 20.95 7.72 -4.39
CA GLU A 421 21.65 7.13 -3.24
C GLU A 421 22.47 5.88 -3.60
N GLY A 422 22.84 5.68 -4.87
CA GLY A 422 23.45 4.43 -5.34
C GLY A 422 24.78 4.07 -4.67
N LEU A 423 25.51 5.07 -4.15
CA LEU A 423 26.72 4.86 -3.35
C LEU A 423 26.44 4.27 -1.96
N ALA A 424 25.23 4.43 -1.43
CA ALA A 424 24.79 3.84 -0.17
C ALA A 424 24.14 2.46 -0.36
N THR A 425 23.65 2.14 -1.57
CA THR A 425 23.13 0.82 -1.91
C THR A 425 24.27 -0.21 -2.04
N LEU A 426 24.31 -1.19 -1.15
CA LEU A 426 25.38 -2.21 -1.11
C LEU A 426 25.06 -3.49 -1.88
N THR A 427 23.82 -3.68 -2.29
CA THR A 427 23.35 -4.89 -2.98
C THR A 427 22.35 -4.50 -4.05
N ALA A 428 22.59 -4.93 -5.29
CA ALA A 428 21.63 -4.75 -6.37
C ALA A 428 20.29 -5.43 -5.98
N PRO A 429 19.14 -4.76 -6.19
CA PRO A 429 17.86 -5.38 -5.84
C PRO A 429 17.58 -6.66 -6.59
N GLY A 430 16.91 -7.59 -5.93
CA GLY A 430 16.36 -8.77 -6.58
C GLY A 430 15.04 -8.43 -7.26
N VAL A 431 14.73 -9.09 -8.38
CA VAL A 431 13.53 -8.75 -9.18
C VAL A 431 12.81 -10.02 -9.63
N TYR A 432 11.49 -10.06 -9.47
CA TYR A 432 10.64 -11.08 -10.06
C TYR A 432 9.43 -10.44 -10.76
N GLY A 433 9.44 -10.45 -12.10
CA GLY A 433 8.48 -9.74 -12.94
C GLY A 433 7.68 -10.65 -13.87
N PRO A 434 6.70 -11.45 -13.38
CA PRO A 434 5.92 -12.34 -14.23
C PRO A 434 4.86 -11.59 -15.03
N THR A 435 4.45 -12.14 -16.18
CA THR A 435 3.21 -11.72 -16.85
C THR A 435 2.02 -12.30 -16.07
N CYS A 436 1.45 -11.52 -15.15
CA CYS A 436 0.36 -11.95 -14.28
C CYS A 436 -0.58 -10.79 -13.98
N SER A 437 -1.90 -11.02 -14.00
CA SER A 437 -2.91 -9.97 -13.81
C SER A 437 -3.41 -9.80 -12.38
N LYS A 438 -3.04 -10.73 -11.49
CA LYS A 438 -3.36 -10.68 -10.06
C LYS A 438 -2.63 -9.52 -9.40
N HIS A 439 -3.38 -8.73 -8.63
CA HIS A 439 -2.87 -7.65 -7.81
C HIS A 439 -2.54 -8.18 -6.41
N GLU A 440 -1.25 -8.28 -6.10
CA GLU A 440 -0.65 -8.84 -4.88
C GLU A 440 -0.64 -10.39 -4.79
N THR A 441 0.45 -10.93 -4.21
CA THR A 441 0.64 -12.38 -3.99
C THR A 441 1.00 -12.74 -2.56
N LEU A 442 1.54 -11.82 -1.75
CA LEU A 442 2.06 -12.14 -0.43
C LEU A 442 0.99 -12.59 0.58
N GLY A 443 -0.29 -12.27 0.36
CA GLY A 443 -1.41 -12.71 1.19
C GLY A 443 -2.06 -14.03 0.75
N ALA A 444 -1.65 -14.61 -0.38
CA ALA A 444 -2.37 -15.70 -1.03
C ALA A 444 -1.46 -16.84 -1.50
N ASN A 445 -1.77 -18.07 -1.07
CA ASN A 445 -0.95 -19.26 -1.39
C ASN A 445 -0.95 -19.58 -2.89
N ASP A 446 -2.11 -19.57 -3.54
CA ASP A 446 -2.23 -19.83 -4.97
C ASP A 446 -1.41 -18.81 -5.78
N ALA A 447 -1.52 -17.54 -5.43
CA ALA A 447 -0.86 -16.44 -6.13
C ALA A 447 0.68 -16.49 -6.00
N ILE A 448 1.22 -16.81 -4.81
CA ILE A 448 2.68 -16.83 -4.60
C ILE A 448 3.34 -18.14 -5.06
N TYR A 449 2.70 -19.29 -4.84
CA TYR A 449 3.30 -20.62 -5.09
C TYR A 449 2.97 -21.19 -6.47
N SER A 450 2.05 -20.58 -7.22
CA SER A 450 1.63 -21.08 -8.54
C SER A 450 1.99 -20.15 -9.70
N THR A 451 2.80 -19.13 -9.44
CA THR A 451 3.28 -18.19 -10.47
C THR A 451 4.72 -18.50 -10.85
N PHE A 452 4.94 -18.85 -12.12
CA PHE A 452 6.26 -19.25 -12.65
C PHE A 452 6.62 -18.45 -13.89
N ILE A 453 7.91 -18.18 -14.08
CA ILE A 453 8.50 -17.68 -15.33
C ILE A 453 9.36 -18.82 -15.92
N ASP A 454 9.26 -19.05 -17.23
CA ASP A 454 10.14 -19.97 -17.95
C ASP A 454 11.55 -19.36 -18.10
N ASP A 455 12.50 -19.85 -17.32
CA ASP A 455 13.93 -19.48 -17.40
C ASP A 455 14.69 -20.57 -18.17
N GLY A 456 14.75 -20.41 -19.50
CA GLY A 456 15.51 -21.31 -20.38
C GLY A 456 15.01 -22.77 -20.39
N GLY A 457 13.69 -22.98 -20.28
CA GLY A 457 13.05 -24.30 -20.19
C GLY A 457 12.80 -24.77 -18.75
N THR A 458 13.14 -23.97 -17.75
CA THR A 458 12.96 -24.27 -16.32
C THR A 458 11.91 -23.34 -15.71
N PRO A 459 10.75 -23.85 -15.27
CA PRO A 459 9.79 -23.05 -14.51
C PRO A 459 10.43 -22.60 -13.19
N THR A 460 10.57 -21.29 -13.03
CA THR A 460 11.23 -20.66 -11.88
C THR A 460 10.22 -19.79 -11.15
N ASP A 461 10.06 -19.99 -9.85
CA ASP A 461 9.16 -19.21 -8.99
C ASP A 461 9.88 -18.05 -8.28
N MET A 462 9.10 -17.18 -7.64
CA MET A 462 9.61 -16.01 -6.92
C MET A 462 10.59 -16.40 -5.81
N PHE A 463 10.28 -17.45 -5.04
CA PHE A 463 11.10 -17.83 -3.88
C PHE A 463 12.47 -18.40 -4.30
N THR A 464 12.54 -19.06 -5.44
CA THR A 464 13.80 -19.49 -6.04
C THR A 464 14.68 -18.29 -6.38
N VAL A 465 14.12 -17.27 -7.05
CA VAL A 465 14.85 -16.03 -7.38
C VAL A 465 15.22 -15.24 -6.12
N PHE A 466 14.34 -15.21 -5.12
CA PHE A 466 14.58 -14.57 -3.83
C PHE A 466 15.72 -15.22 -3.04
N GLU A 467 15.77 -16.55 -2.95
CA GLU A 467 16.87 -17.26 -2.29
C GLU A 467 18.19 -17.10 -3.03
N ASN A 468 18.16 -17.16 -4.37
CA ASN A 468 19.30 -16.85 -5.22
C ASN A 468 19.84 -15.44 -4.94
N TRP A 469 18.95 -14.45 -4.85
CA TRP A 469 19.30 -13.08 -4.51
C TRP A 469 19.93 -12.97 -3.12
N ARG A 470 19.30 -13.56 -2.09
CA ARG A 470 19.85 -13.58 -0.71
C ARG A 470 21.24 -14.22 -0.64
N ALA A 471 21.46 -15.29 -1.39
CA ALA A 471 22.73 -16.00 -1.44
C ALA A 471 23.76 -15.35 -2.40
N MET A 472 23.35 -14.36 -3.20
CA MET A 472 24.12 -13.80 -4.31
C MET A 472 24.62 -14.87 -5.29
N THR A 473 23.75 -15.83 -5.62
CA THR A 473 24.03 -16.95 -6.53
C THR A 473 22.95 -17.07 -7.60
N GLY A 474 23.28 -17.62 -8.77
CA GLY A 474 22.27 -17.94 -9.79
C GLY A 474 21.54 -16.71 -10.34
N THR A 475 20.28 -16.90 -10.75
CA THR A 475 19.41 -15.84 -11.28
C THR A 475 18.80 -15.05 -10.12
N THR A 476 19.20 -13.80 -9.95
CA THR A 476 18.72 -12.88 -8.88
C THR A 476 17.68 -11.87 -9.38
N GLN A 477 17.56 -11.71 -10.70
CA GLN A 477 16.57 -10.89 -11.37
C GLN A 477 15.99 -11.67 -12.54
N LEU A 478 14.65 -11.78 -12.59
CA LEU A 478 13.94 -12.50 -13.63
C LEU A 478 12.65 -11.76 -13.99
N VAL A 479 12.60 -11.22 -15.21
CA VAL A 479 11.43 -10.54 -15.76
C VAL A 479 10.97 -11.31 -17.00
N SER A 480 9.68 -11.63 -17.07
CA SER A 480 9.13 -12.46 -18.13
C SER A 480 9.17 -11.75 -19.47
N ALA A 481 9.63 -12.44 -20.51
CA ALA A 481 9.25 -12.12 -21.87
C ALA A 481 7.74 -12.35 -22.08
N ALA A 482 7.11 -11.67 -23.05
CA ALA A 482 5.68 -11.82 -23.30
C ALA A 482 5.28 -13.30 -23.55
N GLY A 483 4.35 -13.82 -22.74
CA GLY A 483 3.84 -15.19 -22.86
C GLY A 483 4.70 -16.29 -22.22
N ALA A 484 5.77 -15.95 -21.51
CA ALA A 484 6.67 -16.90 -20.85
C ALA A 484 6.33 -17.16 -19.36
N SER A 485 5.11 -16.82 -18.91
CA SER A 485 4.68 -16.98 -17.52
C SER A 485 3.46 -17.90 -17.39
N THR A 486 3.39 -18.62 -16.28
CA THR A 486 2.16 -19.25 -15.77
C THR A 486 1.64 -18.41 -14.60
N CYS A 487 0.38 -17.99 -14.65
CA CYS A 487 -0.29 -17.20 -13.61
C CYS A 487 -1.71 -17.78 -13.39
N PRO A 488 -2.11 -18.07 -12.14
CA PRO A 488 -3.36 -18.75 -11.82
C PRO A 488 -4.63 -17.89 -11.93
#